data_AF-A0A661IKN3-F1
#
_entry.id   AF-A0A661IKN3-F1
#
_cell.length_a   1.000
_cell.length_b   1.000
_cell.length_c   1.000
_cell.angle_alpha   90.00
_cell.angle_beta   90.00
_cell.angle_gamma   90.00
#
_symmetry.space_group_name_H-M   'P 1'
#
loop_
_entity.id
_entity.type
_entity.pdbx_description
1 polymer ?
#
loop_
_entity_poly.entity_id
_entity_poly.type
_entity_poly.pdbx_seq_one_letter_code
_entity_poly.pdbx_strand_id
1 'polypeptide(L)' 'MALSIRNPEAERLAREVAAETGETLTQAVIRALEERLQRLKGRRRPADLVEEILRISKRCSSLPDMDKRSP' A
#
# COMPACT_ATOMS: atom_id res chain seq x y z
N MET A 1 -7.26 -4.16 -21.62
CA MET A 1 -7.01 -5.62 -21.73
C MET A 1 -7.91 -6.35 -20.76
N ALA A 2 -8.35 -7.56 -21.07
CA ALA A 2 -9.23 -8.36 -20.20
C ALA A 2 -8.44 -9.39 -19.39
N LEU A 3 -8.77 -9.53 -18.10
CA LEU A 3 -8.24 -10.57 -17.23
C LEU A 3 -9.24 -11.74 -17.17
N SER A 4 -8.81 -12.95 -17.54
CA SER A 4 -9.64 -14.16 -17.45
C SER A 4 -9.16 -15.04 -16.30
N ILE A 5 -10.02 -15.25 -15.30
CA ILE A 5 -9.76 -16.10 -14.14
C ILE A 5 -10.78 -17.24 -14.17
N ARG A 6 -10.33 -18.47 -14.45
CA ARG A 6 -11.17 -19.68 -14.37
C ARG A 6 -10.93 -20.38 -13.04
N ASN A 7 -11.64 -19.94 -12.02
CA ASN A 7 -11.59 -20.54 -10.70
C ASN A 7 -12.97 -20.41 -10.02
N PRO A 8 -13.63 -21.54 -9.67
CA PRO A 8 -14.97 -21.51 -9.06
C PRO A 8 -15.04 -20.74 -7.73
N GLU A 9 -13.97 -20.78 -6.95
CA GLU A 9 -13.90 -20.08 -5.66
C GLU A 9 -13.78 -18.56 -5.85
N ALA A 10 -12.98 -18.12 -6.83
CA ALA A 10 -12.90 -16.71 -7.18
C ALA A 10 -14.26 -16.16 -7.65
N GLU A 11 -15.00 -16.93 -8.44
CA GLU A 11 -16.36 -16.56 -8.86
C GLU A 11 -17.32 -16.50 -7.67
N ARG A 12 -17.28 -17.50 -6.78
CA ARG A 12 -18.11 -17.55 -5.57
C ARG A 12 -17.89 -16.32 -4.70
N LEU A 13 -16.62 -15.99 -4.42
CA LEU A 13 -16.24 -14.84 -3.60
C LEU A 13 -16.65 -13.52 -4.26
N ALA A 14 -16.42 -13.37 -5.57
CA ALA A 14 -16.83 -12.16 -6.30
C ALA A 14 -18.36 -11.95 -6.25
N ARG A 15 -19.14 -13.03 -6.40
CA ARG A 15 -20.61 -12.98 -6.29
C ARG A 15 -21.08 -12.63 -4.89
N GLU A 16 -20.46 -13.20 -3.86
CA GLU A 16 -20.79 -12.91 -2.47
C GLU A 16 -20.53 -11.45 -2.13
N VAL A 17 -19.34 -10.92 -2.47
CA VAL A 17 -19.01 -9.51 -2.25
C VAL A 17 -19.95 -8.59 -3.02
N ALA A 18 -20.24 -8.89 -4.29
CA ALA A 18 -21.17 -8.11 -5.11
C ALA A 18 -22.59 -8.09 -4.52
N ALA A 19 -23.08 -9.22 -4.03
CA ALA A 19 -24.40 -9.31 -3.40
C ALA A 19 -24.49 -8.50 -2.11
N GLU A 20 -23.47 -8.57 -1.25
CA GLU A 20 -23.42 -7.83 0.02
C GLU A 20 -23.26 -6.32 -0.17
N THR A 21 -22.58 -5.89 -1.23
CA THR A 21 -22.27 -4.47 -1.48
C THR A 21 -23.20 -3.79 -2.47
N GLY A 22 -24.01 -4.55 -3.21
CA GLY A 22 -24.82 -4.05 -4.33
C GLY A 22 -23.99 -3.64 -5.56
N GLU A 23 -22.72 -4.05 -5.63
CA GLU A 23 -21.81 -3.75 -6.72
C GLU A 23 -21.92 -4.77 -7.87
N THR A 24 -21.47 -4.40 -9.07
CA THR A 24 -21.27 -5.38 -10.15
C THR A 24 -20.09 -6.30 -9.81
N LEU A 25 -20.05 -7.52 -10.39
CA LEU A 25 -18.92 -8.44 -10.22
C LEU A 25 -17.57 -7.80 -10.55
N THR A 26 -17.53 -6.97 -11.60
CA THR A 26 -16.31 -6.27 -11.99
C THR A 26 -15.89 -5.23 -10.95
N GLN A 27 -16.84 -4.44 -10.42
CA GLN A 27 -16.55 -3.47 -9.36
C GLN A 27 -16.07 -4.16 -8.08
N ALA A 28 -16.75 -5.22 -7.65
CA ALA A 28 -16.37 -6.00 -6.48
C ALA A 28 -14.94 -6.53 -6.59
N VAL A 29 -14.54 -7.07 -7.76
CA VAL A 29 -13.19 -7.57 -8.00
C VAL A 29 -12.16 -6.44 -8.01
N ILE A 30 -12.43 -5.33 -8.71
CA ILE A 30 -11.51 -4.19 -8.76
C ILE A 30 -11.28 -3.63 -7.36
N ARG A 31 -12.36 -3.38 -6.61
CA ARG A 31 -12.31 -2.80 -5.27
C ARG A 31 -11.58 -3.73 -4.28
N ALA A 32 -11.84 -5.03 -4.32
CA ALA A 32 -11.12 -5.99 -3.48
C ALA A 32 -9.60 -6.00 -3.76
N LEU A 33 -9.20 -5.90 -5.03
CA LEU A 33 -7.80 -5.80 -5.41
C LEU A 33 -7.16 -4.48 -4.97
N GLU A 34 -7.86 -3.35 -5.14
CA GLU A 34 -7.41 -2.03 -4.69
C GLU A 34 -7.20 -2.00 -3.18
N GLU A 35 -8.17 -2.49 -2.39
CA GLU A 35 -8.06 -2.59 -0.95
C GLU A 35 -6.87 -3.47 -0.53
N ARG A 36 -6.67 -4.61 -1.21
CA ARG A 36 -5.53 -5.48 -0.94
C ARG A 36 -4.21 -4.77 -1.24
N LEU A 37 -4.13 -4.08 -2.38
CA LEU A 37 -2.96 -3.29 -2.75
C LEU A 37 -2.71 -2.16 -1.75
N GLN A 38 -3.74 -1.49 -1.27
CA GLN A 38 -3.62 -0.44 -0.27
C GLN A 38 -3.08 -0.99 1.06
N ARG A 39 -3.58 -2.14 1.53
CA ARG A 39 -3.04 -2.82 2.73
C ARG A 39 -1.58 -3.24 2.54
N LEU A 40 -1.21 -3.67 1.33
CA LEU A 40 0.17 -4.04 1.00
C LEU A 40 1.09 -2.83 0.86
N LYS A 41 0.60 -1.70 0.35
CA LYS A 41 1.34 -0.43 0.27
C LYS A 41 1.48 0.24 1.65
N GLY A 42 0.45 0.15 2.49
CA GLY A 42 0.45 0.69 3.85
C GLY A 42 1.37 -0.06 4.81
N ARG A 43 1.69 -1.33 4.53
CA ARG A 43 2.84 -2.01 5.12
C ARG A 43 4.12 -1.39 4.52
N ARG A 44 4.59 -0.27 5.09
CA ARG A 44 5.91 0.31 4.79
C ARG A 44 6.91 -0.83 4.68
N ARG A 45 7.47 -1.04 3.49
CA ARG A 45 8.51 -2.05 3.31
C ARG A 45 9.72 -1.59 4.14
N PRO A 46 10.54 -2.50 4.66
CA PRO A 46 11.78 -2.13 5.34
C PRO A 46 12.66 -1.17 4.50
N ALA A 47 12.64 -1.32 3.18
CA ALA A 47 13.29 -0.40 2.25
C ALA A 47 12.74 1.05 2.33
N ASP A 48 11.42 1.21 2.42
CA ASP A 48 10.79 2.53 2.54
C ASP A 48 11.16 3.21 3.87
N LEU A 49 11.33 2.42 4.95
CA LEU A 49 11.76 2.93 6.24
C LEU A 49 13.21 3.41 6.21
N VAL A 50 14.11 2.62 5.60
CA VAL A 50 15.52 3.01 5.46
C VAL A 50 15.65 4.28 4.61
N GLU A 51 14.91 4.38 3.52
CA GLU A 51 14.90 5.58 2.68
C GLU A 51 14.38 6.81 3.44
N GLU A 52 13.32 6.64 4.24
CA GLU A 52 12.79 7.71 5.09
C GLU A 52 13.81 8.16 6.15
N ILE A 53 14.52 7.22 6.79
CA ILE A 53 15.58 7.50 7.76
C ILE A 53 16.72 8.26 7.10
N LEU A 54 17.18 7.84 5.92
CA LEU A 54 18.24 8.52 5.18
C LEU A 54 17.82 9.93 4.77
N ARG A 55 16.56 10.12 4.36
CA ARG A 55 16.00 11.44 4.04
C ARG A 55 16.05 12.37 5.25
N ILE A 56 15.63 11.88 6.43
CA ILE A 56 15.69 12.65 7.68
C ILE A 56 17.14 12.94 8.08
N SER A 57 18.02 11.94 8.04
CA SER A 57 19.44 12.07 8.37
C SER A 57 20.11 13.15 7.52
N LYS A 58 19.90 13.13 6.20
CA LYS A 58 20.44 14.13 5.26
C LYS A 58 19.92 15.54 5.55
N ARG A 59 18.65 15.66 5.95
CA ARG A 59 18.09 16.95 6.36
C ARG A 59 18.78 17.46 7.61
N CYS A 60 18.91 16.62 8.64
CA CYS A 60 19.56 16.99 9.89
C CYS A 60 21.04 17.35 9.70
N SER A 61 21.79 16.59 8.89
CA SER A 61 23.21 16.86 8.66
C SER A 61 23.48 18.14 7.85
N SER A 62 22.49 18.62 7.10
CA SER A 62 22.57 19.89 6.38
C SER A 62 22.36 21.13 7.27
N LEU A 63 21.91 20.95 8.52
CA LEU A 63 21.71 22.05 9.45
C LEU A 63 23.04 22.51 10.06
N PRO A 64 23.26 23.82 10.23
CA PRO A 64 24.49 24.32 10.83
C PRO A 64 24.53 23.99 12.32
N ASP A 65 25.71 23.60 12.82
CA ASP A 65 25.91 23.38 14.24
C ASP A 65 25.91 24.73 14.98
N MET A 66 24.94 24.90 15.88
CA MET A 66 24.77 26.11 16.69
C MET A 66 25.39 25.96 18.08
N ASP A 67 25.77 24.74 18.49
CA ASP A 67 26.42 24.52 19.78
C ASP A 67 27.93 24.58 19.62
N LYS A 68 28.51 25.68 20.09
CA LYS A 68 29.96 25.92 20.01
C LYS A 68 30.71 25.42 21.25
N ARG A 69 30.04 24.76 22.19
CA ARG A 69 30.70 24.21 23.38
C ARG A 69 31.57 23.04 22.95
N SER A 70 32.88 23.15 23.20
CA SER A 70 33.78 22.01 23.08
C SER A 70 33.49 21.01 24.22
N PRO A 71 33.80 19.70 24.03
CA PRO A 71 33.59 18.68 25.05
C PRO A 71 34.17 19.04 26.41
#